data_AF-A0A1I3MZ69-F1
#
_entry.id   AF-A0A1I3MZ69-F1
#
_cell.length_a   1.000
_cell.length_b   1.000
_cell.length_c   1.000
_cell.angle_alpha   90.00
_cell.angle_beta   90.00
_cell.angle_gamma   90.00
#
_symmetry.space_group_name_H-M   'P 1'
#
loop_
_entity.id
_entity.type
_entity.pdbx_description
1 polymer ?
#
loop_
_entity_poly.entity_id
_entity_poly.type
_entity_poly.pdbx_seq_one_letter_code
_entity_poly.pdbx_strand_id
1 'polypeptide(L)'
;MTMGVHVVTIEPSGRSFTVEEGETILGAARRAGIWLPFECGWGSCGMCKATLVEGNVKCMLPEAPALSERDQRRRRIILCQSVPESDVVLKGCTLLEEPPENLATADYRAVIAEVEELAPEVARFRLQLDRPADYRPGQYAILNLGDGLRRAYSMANLPGTREVDFIARRYPNGSGSQKLFSLSPGTELTLELPYGTAYLRETSRPLVFIAGGTGIAPILAMTREWASNGGRTGKSLTIFYGARTPEDLVCLEELQQLTGSFPQAQVIPVVNEGGAGWSGEVGFVTDALLGRLAEPWDEYEFYMAGPPVMVQSVLKLLEEEGRGVSITQVHYDSFG
;
A
#
# COMPACT_ATOMS: atom_id res chain seq x y z
N MET A 1 38.93 6.76 -2.17
CA MET A 1 37.95 7.85 -2.29
C MET A 1 37.20 7.89 -0.98
N THR A 2 37.25 9.01 -0.26
CA THR A 2 36.58 9.16 1.04
C THR A 2 35.07 9.02 0.81
N MET A 3 34.50 7.97 1.41
CA MET A 3 33.07 7.66 1.44
C MET A 3 32.28 8.90 1.85
N GLY A 4 31.38 9.37 0.98
CA GLY A 4 30.67 10.63 1.18
C GLY A 4 29.48 10.46 2.11
N VAL A 5 29.60 10.97 3.33
CA VAL A 5 28.45 11.19 4.22
C VAL A 5 27.97 12.61 4.00
N HIS A 6 26.67 12.77 3.75
CA HIS A 6 26.03 14.08 3.55
C HIS A 6 25.09 14.41 4.71
N VAL A 7 24.94 15.69 5.01
CA VAL A 7 24.00 16.16 6.04
C VAL A 7 22.74 16.71 5.36
N VAL A 8 21.58 16.24 5.81
CA VAL A 8 20.28 16.80 5.45
C VAL A 8 19.77 17.63 6.62
N THR A 9 19.35 18.87 6.34
CA THR A 9 18.75 19.79 7.32
C THR A 9 17.31 20.14 6.91
N ILE A 10 16.37 20.13 7.86
CA ILE A 10 14.95 20.40 7.62
C ILE A 10 14.54 21.74 8.23
N GLU A 11 14.15 22.69 7.39
CA GLU A 11 13.61 23.98 7.82
C GLU A 11 12.07 23.98 7.91
N PRO A 12 11.48 24.72 8.88
CA PRO A 12 12.14 25.62 9.85
C PRO A 12 12.63 24.93 11.13
N SER A 13 12.43 23.62 11.28
CA SER A 13 12.71 22.91 12.54
C SER A 13 14.19 22.92 12.97
N GLY A 14 15.11 23.04 12.01
CA GLY A 14 16.55 22.87 12.23
C GLY A 14 17.00 21.42 12.48
N ARG A 15 16.10 20.42 12.48
CA ARG A 15 16.49 19.01 12.64
C ARG A 15 17.40 18.59 11.48
N SER A 16 18.47 17.89 11.80
CA SER A 16 19.44 17.39 10.83
C SER A 16 19.78 15.92 11.06
N PHE A 17 20.16 15.23 10.00
CA PHE A 17 20.60 13.84 10.04
C PHE A 17 21.63 13.57 8.93
N THR A 18 22.43 12.53 9.13
CA THR A 18 23.43 12.08 8.16
C THR A 18 22.82 11.05 7.21
N VAL A 19 23.20 11.14 5.94
CA VAL A 19 22.82 10.21 4.87
C VAL A 19 24.08 9.50 4.42
N GLU A 20 24.04 8.16 4.44
CA GLU A 20 25.14 7.32 3.97
C GLU A 20 25.16 7.24 2.43
N GLU A 21 26.29 6.80 1.87
CA GLU A 21 26.45 6.70 0.42
C GLU A 21 25.43 5.73 -0.18
N GLY A 22 24.69 6.18 -1.20
CA GLY A 22 23.63 5.39 -1.84
C GLY A 22 22.32 5.31 -1.02
N GLU A 23 22.28 5.87 0.19
CA GLU A 23 21.08 5.91 1.02
C GLU A 23 20.14 7.03 0.55
N THR A 24 18.83 6.74 0.52
CA THR A 24 17.83 7.78 0.21
C THR A 24 17.61 8.69 1.42
N ILE A 25 17.25 9.94 1.19
CA ILE A 25 16.95 10.90 2.28
C ILE A 25 15.88 10.35 3.22
N LEU A 26 14.82 9.72 2.70
CA LEU A 26 13.78 9.12 3.54
C LEU A 26 14.32 7.95 4.38
N GLY A 27 15.20 7.11 3.81
CA GLY A 27 15.85 6.01 4.53
C GLY A 27 16.69 6.52 5.70
N ALA A 28 17.54 7.52 5.42
CA ALA A 28 18.41 8.13 6.42
C ALA A 28 17.65 8.85 7.53
N ALA A 29 16.58 9.58 7.18
CA ALA A 29 15.72 10.22 8.17
C ALA A 29 15.20 9.17 9.18
N ARG A 30 14.71 8.04 8.67
CA ARG A 30 14.14 6.96 9.48
C ARG A 30 15.19 6.26 10.33
N ARG A 31 16.36 5.97 9.78
CA ARG A 31 17.51 5.44 10.53
C ARG A 31 17.90 6.38 11.68
N ALA A 32 17.78 7.69 11.49
CA ALA A 32 18.03 8.71 12.51
C ALA A 32 16.84 8.96 13.46
N GLY A 33 15.74 8.20 13.37
CA GLY A 33 14.53 8.41 14.18
C GLY A 33 13.75 9.67 13.82
N ILE A 34 13.95 10.21 12.63
CA ILE A 34 13.26 11.39 12.09
C ILE A 34 12.12 10.92 11.17
N TRP A 35 10.90 11.25 11.57
CA TRP A 35 9.69 10.86 10.87
C TRP A 35 9.27 11.93 9.87
N LEU A 36 9.31 11.55 8.60
CA LEU A 36 8.85 12.35 7.46
C LEU A 36 7.62 11.70 6.84
N PRO A 37 6.70 12.46 6.21
CA PRO A 37 5.52 11.90 5.59
C PRO A 37 5.93 11.04 4.39
N PHE A 38 5.43 9.81 4.30
CA PHE A 38 5.53 8.97 3.13
C PHE A 38 4.36 7.98 3.10
N GLU A 39 4.06 7.45 1.92
CA GLU A 39 3.02 6.44 1.77
C GLU A 39 3.50 5.26 0.95
N CYS A 40 4.02 5.45 -0.26
CA CYS A 40 4.45 4.34 -1.14
C CYS A 40 5.93 3.92 -1.00
N GLY A 41 6.81 4.84 -0.60
CA GLY A 41 8.26 4.60 -0.51
C GLY A 41 9.02 4.39 -1.84
N TRP A 42 8.34 4.41 -3.01
CA TRP A 42 8.99 4.15 -4.30
C TRP A 42 8.76 5.23 -5.39
N GLY A 43 8.02 6.30 -5.05
CA GLY A 43 7.97 7.52 -5.86
C GLY A 43 6.68 7.80 -6.63
N SER A 44 5.58 7.08 -6.34
CA SER A 44 4.28 7.31 -6.99
C SER A 44 3.34 8.22 -6.20
N CYS A 45 3.23 8.06 -4.88
CA CYS A 45 2.22 8.77 -4.05
C CYS A 45 2.47 10.28 -3.89
N GLY A 46 3.73 10.73 -3.96
CA GLY A 46 4.10 12.13 -3.69
C GLY A 46 3.99 12.60 -2.24
N MET A 47 3.63 11.75 -1.28
CA MET A 47 3.52 12.12 0.15
C MET A 47 4.85 12.59 0.75
N CYS A 48 5.97 12.02 0.31
CA CYS A 48 7.31 12.45 0.72
C CYS A 48 7.88 13.60 -0.12
N LYS A 49 7.04 14.39 -0.79
CA LYS A 49 7.50 15.49 -1.62
C LYS A 49 7.97 16.65 -0.76
N ALA A 50 9.17 17.13 -1.04
CA ALA A 50 9.82 18.25 -0.35
C ALA A 50 10.36 19.26 -1.35
N THR A 51 10.62 20.48 -0.90
CA THR A 51 11.35 21.49 -1.70
C THR A 51 12.82 21.47 -1.34
N LEU A 52 13.68 21.25 -2.33
CA LEU A 52 15.14 21.34 -2.21
C LEU A 52 15.56 22.81 -2.24
N VAL A 53 15.97 23.34 -1.09
CA VAL A 53 16.40 24.73 -0.93
C VAL A 53 17.86 24.86 -1.33
N GLU A 54 18.72 24.02 -0.77
CA GLU A 54 20.16 24.01 -1.01
C GLU A 54 20.66 22.59 -1.27
N GLY A 55 21.78 22.48 -1.99
CA GLY A 55 22.40 21.20 -2.34
C GLY A 55 21.89 20.56 -3.61
N ASN A 56 22.38 19.35 -3.87
CA ASN A 56 22.06 18.51 -5.03
C ASN A 56 21.69 17.10 -4.59
N VAL A 57 20.78 16.48 -5.32
CA VAL A 57 20.37 15.10 -5.13
C VAL A 57 20.28 14.39 -6.47
N LYS A 58 20.63 13.11 -6.49
CA LYS A 58 20.33 12.19 -7.58
C LYS A 58 18.97 11.55 -7.34
N CYS A 59 18.05 11.72 -8.29
CA CYS A 59 16.81 10.96 -8.29
C CYS A 59 17.06 9.56 -8.85
N MET A 60 16.78 8.53 -8.05
CA MET A 60 16.89 7.12 -8.41
C MET A 60 15.84 6.72 -9.47
N LEU A 61 14.71 7.43 -9.52
CA LEU A 61 13.63 7.25 -10.48
C LEU A 61 13.25 8.61 -11.11
N PRO A 62 13.98 9.06 -12.15
CA PRO A 62 13.72 10.37 -12.79
C PRO A 62 12.29 10.53 -13.32
N GLU A 63 11.70 9.44 -13.82
CA GLU A 63 10.34 9.32 -14.34
C GLU A 63 9.28 9.01 -13.26
N ALA A 64 9.58 9.27 -11.98
CA ALA A 64 8.67 9.02 -10.89
C ALA A 64 7.30 9.71 -11.09
N PRO A 65 6.17 8.98 -11.05
CA PRO A 65 4.84 9.56 -11.29
C PRO A 65 4.47 10.72 -10.37
N ALA A 66 5.05 10.75 -9.17
CA ALA A 66 4.83 11.83 -8.21
C ALA A 66 5.48 13.16 -8.58
N LEU A 67 6.39 13.22 -9.58
CA LEU A 67 7.11 14.43 -9.95
C LEU A 67 6.67 14.95 -11.32
N SER A 68 5.88 16.02 -11.31
CA SER A 68 5.52 16.75 -12.54
C SER A 68 6.65 17.67 -13.02
N GLU A 69 6.63 18.10 -14.29
CA GLU A 69 7.53 19.14 -14.79
C GLU A 69 7.41 20.46 -13.99
N ARG A 70 6.23 20.75 -13.44
CA ARG A 70 6.01 21.90 -12.57
C ARG A 70 6.74 21.72 -11.23
N ASP A 71 6.74 20.53 -10.67
CA ASP A 71 7.46 20.20 -9.45
C ASP A 71 8.97 20.35 -9.67
N GLN A 72 9.50 19.80 -10.77
CA GLN A 72 10.92 19.88 -11.12
C GLN A 72 11.39 21.34 -11.26
N ARG A 73 10.62 22.19 -11.95
CA ARG A 73 10.90 23.64 -12.07
C ARG A 73 10.92 24.38 -10.73
N ARG A 74 10.21 23.87 -9.73
CA ARG A 74 10.17 24.42 -8.36
C ARG A 74 11.17 23.75 -7.43
N ARG A 75 12.13 22.97 -7.97
CA ARG A 75 13.10 22.16 -7.22
C ARG A 75 12.44 21.26 -6.18
N ARG A 76 11.26 20.71 -6.51
CA ARG A 76 10.63 19.69 -5.65
C ARG A 76 11.21 18.32 -5.96
N ILE A 77 11.45 17.57 -4.89
CA ILE A 77 12.01 16.22 -4.92
C ILE A 77 11.12 15.28 -4.11
N ILE A 78 11.25 13.98 -4.32
CA ILE A 78 10.61 12.94 -3.51
C ILE A 78 11.67 12.24 -2.68
N LEU A 79 11.57 12.35 -1.35
CA LEU A 79 12.65 11.94 -0.45
C LEU A 79 12.93 10.43 -0.49
N CYS A 80 11.93 9.62 -0.85
CA CYS A 80 12.07 8.17 -1.00
C CYS A 80 12.90 7.73 -2.22
N GLN A 81 13.15 8.61 -3.19
CA GLN A 81 13.97 8.30 -4.38
C GLN A 81 15.14 9.28 -4.53
N SER A 82 15.42 10.12 -3.54
CA SER A 82 16.48 11.13 -3.61
C SER A 82 17.68 10.69 -2.79
N VAL A 83 18.84 10.53 -3.44
CA VAL A 83 20.14 10.28 -2.79
C VAL A 83 20.96 11.58 -2.85
N PRO A 84 21.43 12.14 -1.73
CA PRO A 84 22.22 13.38 -1.75
C PRO A 84 23.56 13.21 -2.48
N GLU A 85 23.97 14.25 -3.22
CA GLU A 85 25.32 14.39 -3.80
C GLU A 85 26.13 15.52 -3.12
N SER A 86 25.49 16.24 -2.21
CA SER A 86 26.06 17.25 -1.33
C SER A 86 25.24 17.30 -0.04
N ASP A 87 25.64 18.17 0.90
CA ASP A 87 24.74 18.56 1.98
C ASP A 87 23.48 19.25 1.40
N VAL A 88 22.34 19.02 2.05
CA VAL A 88 21.00 19.34 1.52
C VAL A 88 20.17 20.06 2.56
N VAL A 89 19.46 21.11 2.14
CA VAL A 89 18.47 21.81 2.96
C VAL A 89 17.07 21.65 2.35
N LEU A 90 16.11 21.23 3.17
CA LEU A 90 14.73 20.92 2.74
C LEU A 90 13.69 21.83 3.41
N LYS A 91 12.62 22.14 2.66
CA LYS A 91 11.40 22.79 3.16
C LYS A 91 10.13 22.03 2.78
N GLY A 92 9.09 22.22 3.59
CA GLY A 92 7.75 21.69 3.31
C GLY A 92 7.56 20.24 3.71
N CYS A 93 8.47 19.68 4.51
CA CYS A 93 8.30 18.38 5.14
C CYS A 93 7.71 18.59 6.53
N THR A 94 6.51 18.09 6.79
CA THR A 94 5.95 18.09 8.15
C THR A 94 6.69 17.04 8.97
N LEU A 95 7.43 17.46 9.98
CA LEU A 95 8.05 16.55 10.93
C LEU A 95 7.01 16.02 11.89
N LEU A 96 7.01 14.71 12.10
CA LEU A 96 6.29 14.10 13.21
C LEU A 96 7.24 14.03 14.41
N GLU A 97 6.76 14.43 15.58
CA GLU A 97 7.55 14.45 16.83
C GLU A 97 7.90 13.03 17.27
N GLU A 98 6.97 12.10 17.10
CA GLU A 98 7.12 10.68 17.38
C GLU A 98 6.57 9.87 16.19
N PRO A 99 7.05 8.62 15.97
CA PRO A 99 6.31 7.71 15.12
C PRO A 99 4.93 7.53 15.74
N PRO A 100 3.85 7.60 14.96
CA PRO A 100 2.57 7.07 15.42
C PRO A 100 2.78 5.64 15.93
N GLU A 101 2.18 5.31 17.07
CA GLU A 101 2.26 4.00 17.69
C GLU A 101 2.04 2.90 16.62
N ASN A 102 2.96 1.94 16.53
CA ASN A 102 2.94 0.83 15.56
C ASN A 102 3.26 1.20 14.09
N LEU A 103 3.97 2.31 13.85
CA LEU A 103 4.60 2.65 12.56
C LEU A 103 6.13 2.51 12.54
N ALA A 104 6.75 2.03 13.62
CA ALA A 104 8.19 1.82 13.68
C ALA A 104 8.60 0.65 12.79
N THR A 105 8.93 0.95 11.54
CA THR A 105 9.43 -0.06 10.60
C THR A 105 10.73 -0.69 11.08
N ALA A 106 10.86 -2.00 10.85
CA ALA A 106 12.08 -2.74 11.11
C ALA A 106 12.46 -3.63 9.92
N ASP A 107 13.73 -4.00 9.87
CA ASP A 107 14.29 -4.90 8.87
C ASP A 107 14.12 -6.35 9.31
N TYR A 108 13.68 -7.20 8.39
CA TYR A 108 13.49 -8.63 8.61
C TYR A 108 14.29 -9.44 7.59
N ARG A 109 14.84 -10.55 8.04
CA ARG A 109 15.26 -11.63 7.15
C ARG A 109 14.10 -12.59 6.98
N ALA A 110 13.90 -13.06 5.76
CA ALA A 110 12.80 -13.92 5.40
C ALA A 110 13.24 -15.02 4.44
N VAL A 111 12.54 -16.14 4.49
CA VAL A 111 12.65 -17.23 3.51
C VAL A 111 11.31 -17.41 2.86
N ILE A 112 11.26 -17.53 1.53
CA ILE A 112 10.02 -17.93 0.84
C ILE A 112 9.70 -19.35 1.27
N ALA A 113 8.63 -19.53 2.03
CA ALA A 113 8.18 -20.84 2.50
C ALA A 113 7.35 -21.54 1.42
N GLU A 114 6.50 -20.79 0.72
CA GLU A 114 5.56 -21.34 -0.25
C GLU A 114 5.20 -20.31 -1.32
N VAL A 115 4.94 -20.81 -2.53
CA VAL A 115 4.35 -20.05 -3.64
C VAL A 115 3.15 -20.83 -4.16
N GLU A 116 1.97 -20.27 -4.00
CA GLU A 116 0.69 -20.84 -4.43
C GLU A 116 0.17 -20.06 -5.64
N GLU A 117 0.00 -20.73 -6.78
CA GLU A 117 -0.60 -20.10 -7.97
C GLU A 117 -2.12 -19.98 -7.77
N LEU A 118 -2.63 -18.75 -7.82
CA LEU A 118 -4.05 -18.45 -7.61
C LEU A 118 -4.81 -18.28 -8.94
N ALA A 119 -4.13 -17.75 -9.95
CA ALA A 119 -4.65 -17.55 -11.31
C ALA A 119 -3.48 -17.39 -12.30
N PRO A 120 -3.72 -17.42 -13.63
CA PRO A 120 -2.69 -17.07 -14.60
C PRO A 120 -2.12 -15.68 -14.29
N GLU A 121 -0.83 -15.64 -13.93
CA GLU A 121 -0.10 -14.42 -13.51
C GLU A 121 -0.33 -13.92 -12.08
N VAL A 122 -1.11 -14.60 -11.24
CA VAL A 122 -1.32 -14.20 -9.84
C VAL A 122 -0.95 -15.32 -8.89
N ALA A 123 -0.11 -15.02 -7.90
CA ALA A 123 0.33 -15.99 -6.91
C ALA A 123 0.35 -15.40 -5.50
N ARG A 124 0.16 -16.26 -4.50
CA ARG A 124 0.38 -15.99 -3.09
C ARG A 124 1.78 -16.46 -2.69
N PHE A 125 2.57 -15.56 -2.14
CA PHE A 125 3.89 -15.83 -1.60
C PHE A 125 3.80 -15.81 -0.08
N ARG A 126 4.07 -16.94 0.58
CA ARG A 126 4.15 -17.02 2.04
C ARG A 126 5.62 -16.98 2.45
N LEU A 127 5.98 -16.00 3.27
CA LEU A 127 7.35 -15.80 3.74
C LEU A 127 7.45 -16.06 5.24
N GLN A 128 8.48 -16.82 5.62
CA GLN A 128 8.85 -17.09 7.00
C GLN A 128 9.89 -16.09 7.46
N LEU A 129 9.53 -15.21 8.39
CA LEU A 129 10.39 -14.21 9.01
C LEU A 129 11.27 -14.82 10.12
N ASP A 130 12.41 -14.17 10.39
CA ASP A 130 13.33 -14.52 11.47
C ASP A 130 12.76 -14.29 12.87
N ARG A 131 11.80 -13.36 13.01
CA ARG A 131 11.08 -13.06 14.25
C ARG A 131 9.66 -12.56 13.96
N PRO A 132 8.75 -12.55 14.96
CA PRO A 132 7.40 -12.05 14.74
C PRO A 132 7.39 -10.59 14.30
N ALA A 133 6.40 -10.26 13.47
CA ALA A 133 6.18 -8.91 12.99
C ALA A 133 4.83 -8.39 13.51
N ASP A 134 4.84 -7.16 14.01
CA ASP A 134 3.62 -6.43 14.32
C ASP A 134 3.37 -5.39 13.23
N TYR A 135 2.11 -5.28 12.82
CA TYR A 135 1.62 -4.37 11.79
C TYR A 135 0.10 -4.23 11.92
N ARG A 136 -0.48 -3.32 11.14
CA ARG A 136 -1.92 -3.14 11.06
C ARG A 136 -2.45 -3.69 9.72
N PRO A 137 -3.53 -4.49 9.72
CA PRO A 137 -4.14 -4.98 8.49
C PRO A 137 -4.46 -3.85 7.51
N GLY A 138 -3.93 -3.97 6.30
CA GLY A 138 -3.91 -2.91 5.28
C GLY A 138 -2.52 -2.29 5.03
N GLN A 139 -1.55 -2.53 5.92
CA GLN A 139 -0.16 -2.14 5.72
C GLN A 139 0.57 -3.06 4.73
N TYR A 140 1.74 -2.59 4.29
CA TYR A 140 2.57 -3.29 3.31
C TYR A 140 4.05 -3.39 3.74
N ALA A 141 4.79 -4.25 3.05
CA ALA A 141 6.22 -4.43 3.22
C ALA A 141 6.97 -4.03 1.94
N ILE A 142 8.21 -3.58 2.08
CA ILE A 142 9.13 -3.41 0.95
C ILE A 142 10.07 -4.61 0.92
N LEU A 143 9.95 -5.46 -0.10
CA LEU A 143 10.82 -6.60 -0.33
C LEU A 143 12.07 -6.15 -1.11
N ASN A 144 13.24 -6.57 -0.66
CA ASN A 144 14.48 -6.48 -1.41
C ASN A 144 14.64 -7.74 -2.27
N LEU A 145 14.53 -7.58 -3.59
CA LEU A 145 14.58 -8.65 -4.57
C LEU A 145 15.99 -8.85 -5.16
N GLY A 146 17.01 -8.21 -4.58
CA GLY A 146 18.41 -8.24 -5.05
C GLY A 146 18.73 -7.13 -6.06
N ASP A 147 20.02 -6.84 -6.26
CA ASP A 147 20.52 -5.86 -7.24
C ASP A 147 19.89 -4.45 -7.11
N GLY A 148 19.56 -4.04 -5.88
CA GLY A 148 18.89 -2.76 -5.60
C GLY A 148 17.40 -2.72 -5.95
N LEU A 149 16.83 -3.83 -6.46
CA LEU A 149 15.43 -3.92 -6.84
C LEU A 149 14.55 -4.09 -5.60
N ARG A 150 13.77 -3.05 -5.28
CA ARG A 150 12.85 -3.05 -4.14
C ARG A 150 11.40 -2.93 -4.61
N ARG A 151 10.47 -3.68 -4.01
CA ARG A 151 9.04 -3.63 -4.37
C ARG A 151 8.14 -3.69 -3.15
N ALA A 152 7.08 -2.88 -3.19
CA ALA A 152 6.04 -2.86 -2.17
C ALA A 152 5.02 -3.97 -2.44
N TYR A 153 4.67 -4.73 -1.40
CA TYR A 153 3.57 -5.70 -1.42
C TYR A 153 2.81 -5.63 -0.11
N SER A 154 1.48 -5.48 -0.19
CA SER A 154 0.61 -5.40 0.98
C SER A 154 0.44 -6.77 1.64
N MET A 155 0.47 -6.82 2.97
CA MET A 155 0.26 -8.06 3.71
C MET A 155 -1.19 -8.53 3.57
N ALA A 156 -1.38 -9.83 3.35
CA ALA A 156 -2.69 -10.48 3.16
C ALA A 156 -3.18 -11.28 4.38
N ASN A 157 -2.35 -11.38 5.42
CA ASN A 157 -2.63 -12.11 6.66
C ASN A 157 -2.60 -11.18 7.90
N LEU A 158 -2.83 -11.75 9.08
CA LEU A 158 -2.86 -11.03 10.35
C LEU A 158 -1.46 -10.89 10.96
N PRO A 159 -1.21 -9.81 11.74
CA PRO A 159 0.06 -9.60 12.44
C PRO A 159 0.25 -10.56 13.62
N GLY A 160 1.42 -10.49 14.26
CA GLY A 160 1.72 -11.18 15.51
C GLY A 160 2.36 -12.56 15.34
N THR A 161 2.59 -13.00 14.11
CA THR A 161 3.29 -14.25 13.80
C THR A 161 4.59 -13.97 13.05
N ARG A 162 5.34 -15.04 12.75
CA ARG A 162 6.53 -14.99 11.91
C ARG A 162 6.20 -15.22 10.42
N GLU A 163 4.94 -15.22 10.04
CA GLU A 163 4.50 -15.47 8.67
C GLU A 163 3.89 -14.20 8.09
N VAL A 164 4.27 -13.87 6.85
CA VAL A 164 3.65 -12.80 6.07
C VAL A 164 3.32 -13.29 4.68
N ASP A 165 2.09 -13.00 4.26
CA ASP A 165 1.55 -13.42 2.97
C ASP A 165 1.43 -12.21 2.05
N PHE A 166 1.84 -12.38 0.79
CA PHE A 166 1.70 -11.37 -0.25
C PHE A 166 0.96 -11.97 -1.44
N ILE A 167 0.01 -11.23 -2.02
CA ILE A 167 -0.63 -11.60 -3.29
C ILE A 167 -0.09 -10.66 -4.36
N ALA A 168 0.62 -11.22 -5.33
CA ALA A 168 1.30 -10.46 -6.36
C ALA A 168 0.84 -10.86 -7.75
N ARG A 169 0.86 -9.90 -8.68
CA ARG A 169 0.62 -10.13 -10.11
C ARG A 169 1.95 -10.03 -10.86
N ARG A 170 2.15 -10.95 -11.81
CA ARG A 170 3.28 -10.92 -12.75
C ARG A 170 2.95 -10.00 -13.91
N TYR A 171 3.68 -8.89 -14.03
CA TYR A 171 3.57 -8.00 -15.18
C TYR A 171 4.63 -8.36 -16.23
N PRO A 172 4.27 -8.60 -17.51
CA PRO A 172 5.22 -8.99 -18.56
C PRO A 172 6.47 -8.10 -18.64
N ASN A 173 6.31 -6.78 -18.46
CA ASN A 173 7.39 -5.80 -18.54
C ASN A 173 7.84 -5.26 -17.16
N GLY A 174 7.34 -5.84 -16.07
CA GLY A 174 7.64 -5.38 -14.71
C GLY A 174 8.85 -6.09 -14.14
N SER A 175 10.02 -5.44 -14.14
CA SER A 175 11.28 -6.03 -13.63
C SER A 175 11.13 -6.61 -12.20
N GLY A 176 10.46 -5.87 -11.31
CA GLY A 176 10.14 -6.29 -9.95
C GLY A 176 9.27 -7.54 -9.86
N SER A 177 8.15 -7.54 -10.58
CA SER A 177 7.24 -8.69 -10.57
C SER A 177 7.84 -9.91 -11.25
N GLN A 178 8.59 -9.73 -12.34
CA GLN A 178 9.31 -10.83 -13.01
C GLN A 178 10.36 -11.43 -12.07
N LYS A 179 11.11 -10.58 -11.35
CA LYS A 179 12.09 -11.06 -10.37
C LYS A 179 11.41 -11.83 -9.25
N LEU A 180 10.33 -11.32 -8.64
CA LEU A 180 9.62 -12.02 -7.57
C LEU A 180 9.13 -13.40 -8.04
N PHE A 181 8.51 -13.48 -9.22
CA PHE A 181 8.01 -14.73 -9.80
C PHE A 181 9.09 -15.69 -10.29
N SER A 182 10.36 -15.27 -10.33
CA SER A 182 11.50 -16.16 -10.58
C SER A 182 12.05 -16.82 -9.30
N LEU A 183 11.62 -16.33 -8.12
CA LEU A 183 12.07 -16.88 -6.84
C LEU A 183 11.28 -18.16 -6.51
N SER A 184 11.95 -19.10 -5.85
CA SER A 184 11.37 -20.38 -5.45
C SER A 184 11.37 -20.54 -3.92
N PRO A 185 10.54 -21.45 -3.36
CA PRO A 185 10.63 -21.82 -1.96
C PRO A 185 12.08 -22.14 -1.54
N GLY A 186 12.48 -21.67 -0.37
CA GLY A 186 13.86 -21.73 0.14
C GLY A 186 14.72 -20.52 -0.21
N THR A 187 14.25 -19.60 -1.07
CA THR A 187 14.98 -18.35 -1.36
C THR A 187 14.98 -17.44 -0.14
N GLU A 188 16.16 -16.99 0.28
CA GLU A 188 16.32 -15.97 1.32
C GLU A 188 16.24 -14.55 0.72
N LEU A 189 15.58 -13.64 1.42
CA LEU A 189 15.53 -12.22 1.10
C LEU A 189 15.36 -11.37 2.36
N THR A 190 15.57 -10.06 2.22
CA THR A 190 15.26 -9.10 3.28
C THR A 190 14.02 -8.29 2.92
N LEU A 191 13.29 -7.87 3.94
CA LEU A 191 12.16 -6.98 3.78
C LEU A 191 12.07 -6.00 4.94
N GLU A 192 11.39 -4.90 4.70
CA GLU A 192 11.15 -3.86 5.69
C GLU A 192 9.65 -3.73 5.89
N LEU A 193 9.18 -3.77 7.14
CA LEU A 193 7.76 -3.60 7.48
C LEU A 193 7.57 -3.07 8.91
N PRO A 194 6.43 -2.43 9.22
CA PRO A 194 5.36 -2.08 8.28
C PRO A 194 5.53 -0.72 7.59
N TYR A 195 4.87 -0.57 6.45
CA TYR A 195 4.65 0.68 5.73
C TYR A 195 3.14 0.90 5.46
N GLY A 196 2.76 2.13 5.11
CA GLY A 196 1.40 2.47 4.70
C GLY A 196 0.52 2.97 5.85
N THR A 197 -0.43 3.83 5.49
CA THR A 197 -1.36 4.49 6.42
C THR A 197 -2.83 4.08 6.21
N ALA A 198 -3.10 3.31 5.15
CA ALA A 198 -4.40 2.77 4.80
C ALA A 198 -4.68 1.42 5.48
N TYR A 199 -4.63 1.44 6.82
CA TYR A 199 -4.95 0.27 7.65
C TYR A 199 -6.31 0.42 8.32
N LEU A 200 -6.93 -0.71 8.67
CA LEU A 200 -8.22 -0.75 9.34
C LEU A 200 -8.18 0.00 10.68
N ARG A 201 -9.01 1.03 10.83
CA ARG A 201 -9.10 1.86 12.02
C ARG A 201 -10.24 1.39 12.91
N GLU A 202 -10.13 1.72 14.19
CA GLU A 202 -11.30 1.71 15.06
C GLU A 202 -12.23 2.86 14.66
N THR A 203 -13.42 2.51 14.18
CA THR A 203 -14.47 3.46 13.78
C THR A 203 -15.83 2.91 14.24
N SER A 204 -16.80 3.78 14.52
CA SER A 204 -18.19 3.37 14.78
C SER A 204 -19.02 3.20 13.51
N ARG A 205 -18.49 3.64 12.37
CA ARG A 205 -19.17 3.62 11.08
C ARG A 205 -19.24 2.23 10.45
N PRO A 206 -20.24 1.93 9.63
CA PRO A 206 -20.20 0.77 8.75
C PRO A 206 -19.05 0.86 7.76
N LEU A 207 -18.54 -0.29 7.32
CA LEU A 207 -17.32 -0.38 6.52
C LEU A 207 -17.65 -0.67 5.05
N VAL A 208 -16.98 0.04 4.15
CA VAL A 208 -16.98 -0.23 2.71
C VAL A 208 -15.56 -0.51 2.26
N PHE A 209 -15.33 -1.75 1.83
CA PHE A 209 -14.05 -2.20 1.28
C PHE A 209 -14.13 -2.28 -0.23
N ILE A 210 -13.14 -1.74 -0.95
CA ILE A 210 -13.13 -1.71 -2.41
C ILE A 210 -11.78 -2.22 -2.91
N ALA A 211 -11.78 -3.37 -3.57
CA ALA A 211 -10.57 -4.00 -4.09
C ALA A 211 -10.57 -4.02 -5.62
N GLY A 212 -9.40 -3.85 -6.22
CA GLY A 212 -9.17 -4.11 -7.64
C GLY A 212 -8.00 -5.08 -7.84
N GLY A 213 -8.23 -6.21 -8.50
CA GLY A 213 -7.19 -7.21 -8.78
C GLY A 213 -6.44 -7.66 -7.52
N THR A 214 -5.12 -7.46 -7.47
CA THR A 214 -4.29 -7.82 -6.30
C THR A 214 -4.43 -6.86 -5.11
N GLY A 215 -5.17 -5.76 -5.26
CA GLY A 215 -5.64 -4.93 -4.14
C GLY A 215 -6.50 -5.71 -3.13
N ILE A 216 -6.85 -6.95 -3.45
CA ILE A 216 -7.46 -7.89 -2.51
C ILE A 216 -6.55 -8.27 -1.34
N ALA A 217 -5.21 -8.20 -1.47
CA ALA A 217 -4.29 -8.51 -0.37
C ALA A 217 -4.58 -7.73 0.92
N PRO A 218 -4.48 -6.38 0.94
CA PRO A 218 -4.74 -5.62 2.16
C PRO A 218 -6.20 -5.76 2.61
N ILE A 219 -7.14 -5.88 1.67
CA ILE A 219 -8.58 -6.03 1.95
C ILE A 219 -8.87 -7.38 2.61
N LEU A 220 -8.18 -8.45 2.23
CA LEU A 220 -8.27 -9.75 2.86
C LEU A 220 -7.74 -9.70 4.29
N ALA A 221 -6.59 -9.06 4.53
CA ALA A 221 -6.07 -8.86 5.90
C ALA A 221 -7.07 -8.09 6.78
N MET A 222 -7.62 -6.98 6.27
CA MET A 222 -8.64 -6.20 7.00
C MET A 222 -9.91 -7.00 7.26
N THR A 223 -10.34 -7.83 6.29
CA THR A 223 -11.51 -8.71 6.44
C THR A 223 -11.28 -9.78 7.50
N ARG A 224 -10.08 -10.36 7.57
CA ARG A 224 -9.72 -11.30 8.65
C ARG A 224 -9.76 -10.65 10.02
N GLU A 225 -9.26 -9.42 10.15
CA GLU A 225 -9.31 -8.70 11.42
C GLU A 225 -10.74 -8.34 11.81
N TRP A 226 -11.54 -7.87 10.85
CA TRP A 226 -12.94 -7.61 11.08
C TRP A 226 -13.68 -8.87 11.57
N ALA A 227 -13.46 -10.02 10.91
CA ALA A 227 -14.08 -11.29 11.24
C ALA A 227 -13.59 -11.86 12.58
N SER A 228 -12.27 -11.83 12.85
CA SER A 228 -11.67 -12.38 14.08
C SER A 228 -12.15 -11.67 15.34
N ASN A 229 -12.50 -10.40 15.21
CA ASN A 229 -13.08 -9.62 16.30
C ASN A 229 -14.62 -9.69 16.33
N GLY A 230 -15.21 -10.77 15.81
CA GLY A 230 -16.64 -11.06 15.83
C GLY A 230 -17.48 -10.15 14.93
N GLY A 231 -16.92 -9.68 13.81
CA GLY A 231 -17.54 -8.66 12.94
C GLY A 231 -17.60 -7.27 13.60
N ARG A 232 -16.73 -7.09 14.62
CA ARG A 232 -16.56 -5.98 15.58
C ARG A 232 -17.80 -5.11 15.80
N THR A 233 -18.77 -5.69 16.51
CA THR A 233 -19.94 -5.06 17.19
C THR A 233 -21.12 -4.63 16.31
N GLY A 234 -21.51 -5.45 15.32
CA GLY A 234 -22.77 -5.27 14.59
C GLY A 234 -22.72 -4.28 13.41
N LYS A 235 -21.52 -3.86 13.03
CA LYS A 235 -21.29 -2.97 11.87
C LYS A 235 -21.44 -3.79 10.59
N SER A 236 -22.16 -3.25 9.61
CA SER A 236 -22.19 -3.87 8.29
C SER A 236 -20.84 -3.71 7.59
N LEU A 237 -20.50 -4.72 6.80
CA LEU A 237 -19.32 -4.72 5.94
C LEU A 237 -19.78 -4.99 4.51
N THR A 238 -19.53 -4.05 3.60
CA THR A 238 -19.78 -4.25 2.18
C THR A 238 -18.45 -4.26 1.44
N ILE A 239 -18.15 -5.34 0.74
CA ILE A 239 -16.91 -5.49 -0.04
C ILE A 239 -17.25 -5.47 -1.53
N PHE A 240 -16.77 -4.48 -2.26
CA PHE A 240 -16.79 -4.45 -3.72
C PHE A 240 -15.45 -4.97 -4.25
N TYR A 241 -15.46 -6.05 -5.02
CA TYR A 241 -14.23 -6.63 -5.56
C TYR A 241 -14.25 -6.66 -7.09
N GLY A 242 -13.45 -5.78 -7.70
CA GLY A 242 -13.32 -5.62 -9.13
C GLY A 242 -12.21 -6.47 -9.75
N ALA A 243 -12.52 -7.13 -10.85
CA ALA A 243 -11.55 -7.79 -11.72
C ALA A 243 -11.97 -7.72 -13.19
N ARG A 244 -11.14 -8.23 -14.11
CA ARG A 244 -11.49 -8.25 -15.53
C ARG A 244 -12.44 -9.39 -15.85
N THR A 245 -12.07 -10.63 -15.51
CA THR A 245 -12.91 -11.82 -15.68
C THR A 245 -13.19 -12.49 -14.32
N PRO A 246 -14.14 -13.44 -14.23
CA PRO A 246 -14.39 -14.18 -12.99
C PRO A 246 -13.16 -14.91 -12.45
N GLU A 247 -12.28 -15.41 -13.31
CA GLU A 247 -11.06 -16.13 -12.92
C GLU A 247 -10.00 -15.20 -12.31
N ASP A 248 -10.08 -13.89 -12.60
CA ASP A 248 -9.18 -12.88 -12.00
C ASP A 248 -9.59 -12.52 -10.55
N LEU A 249 -10.76 -12.96 -10.06
CA LEU A 249 -11.25 -12.73 -8.68
C LEU A 249 -10.60 -13.70 -7.67
N VAL A 250 -9.27 -13.67 -7.59
CA VAL A 250 -8.53 -14.52 -6.67
C VAL A 250 -8.94 -14.28 -5.21
N CYS A 251 -8.92 -15.32 -4.39
CA CYS A 251 -9.33 -15.28 -2.98
C CYS A 251 -10.81 -14.90 -2.73
N LEU A 252 -11.68 -14.86 -3.75
CA LEU A 252 -13.10 -14.57 -3.57
C LEU A 252 -13.79 -15.57 -2.64
N GLU A 253 -13.53 -16.87 -2.82
CA GLU A 253 -14.10 -17.91 -1.96
C GLU A 253 -13.66 -17.74 -0.50
N GLU A 254 -12.42 -17.33 -0.27
CA GLU A 254 -11.89 -17.09 1.07
C GLU A 254 -12.57 -15.88 1.73
N LEU A 255 -12.81 -14.79 1.00
CA LEU A 255 -13.60 -13.66 1.50
C LEU A 255 -15.03 -14.07 1.84
N GLN A 256 -15.66 -14.87 0.99
CA GLN A 256 -17.01 -15.37 1.21
C GLN A 256 -17.08 -16.29 2.43
N GLN A 257 -16.06 -17.13 2.65
CA GLN A 257 -15.97 -17.95 3.86
C GLN A 257 -15.80 -17.11 5.13
N LEU A 258 -14.94 -16.09 5.10
CA LEU A 258 -14.72 -15.18 6.22
C LEU A 258 -15.98 -14.37 6.58
N THR A 259 -16.78 -14.01 5.58
CA THR A 259 -17.96 -13.15 5.75
C THR A 259 -19.26 -13.94 5.92
N GLY A 260 -19.34 -15.19 5.46
CA GLY A 260 -20.59 -15.95 5.33
C GLY A 260 -21.31 -16.27 6.64
N SER A 261 -20.62 -16.19 7.78
CA SER A 261 -21.25 -16.35 9.11
C SER A 261 -21.87 -15.05 9.65
N PHE A 262 -21.72 -13.92 8.93
CA PHE A 262 -22.15 -12.60 9.37
C PHE A 262 -23.26 -12.06 8.46
N PRO A 263 -24.52 -11.99 8.91
CA PRO A 263 -25.64 -11.53 8.07
C PRO A 263 -25.52 -10.07 7.65
N GLN A 264 -24.74 -9.27 8.37
CA GLN A 264 -24.43 -7.88 8.04
C GLN A 264 -23.23 -7.70 7.09
N ALA A 265 -22.63 -8.79 6.61
CA ALA A 265 -21.56 -8.72 5.62
C ALA A 265 -22.05 -9.11 4.24
N GLN A 266 -21.56 -8.42 3.21
CA GLN A 266 -21.84 -8.73 1.83
C GLN A 266 -20.60 -8.55 0.97
N VAL A 267 -20.34 -9.53 0.11
CA VAL A 267 -19.30 -9.46 -0.93
C VAL A 267 -19.99 -9.33 -2.28
N ILE A 268 -19.64 -8.26 -3.01
CA ILE A 268 -20.19 -7.89 -4.32
C ILE A 268 -19.03 -7.97 -5.33
N PRO A 269 -18.84 -9.12 -5.99
CA PRO A 269 -17.84 -9.23 -7.03
C PRO A 269 -18.34 -8.55 -8.31
N VAL A 270 -17.42 -7.84 -8.98
CA VAL A 270 -17.68 -7.04 -10.18
C VAL A 270 -16.65 -7.40 -11.23
N VAL A 271 -17.09 -7.75 -12.44
CA VAL A 271 -16.19 -8.10 -13.54
C VAL A 271 -16.48 -7.25 -14.77
N ASN A 272 -15.46 -6.94 -15.55
CA ASN A 272 -15.65 -6.26 -16.84
C ASN A 272 -16.24 -7.21 -17.90
N GLU A 273 -15.81 -8.47 -17.87
CA GLU A 273 -16.12 -9.51 -18.85
C GLU A 273 -16.66 -10.75 -18.12
N GLY A 274 -17.98 -10.84 -17.94
CA GLY A 274 -18.59 -11.94 -17.17
C GLY A 274 -18.53 -13.31 -17.86
N GLY A 275 -18.58 -13.35 -19.19
CA GLY A 275 -18.66 -14.61 -19.93
C GLY A 275 -19.92 -15.44 -19.61
N ALA A 276 -19.92 -16.69 -20.06
CA ALA A 276 -21.05 -17.60 -19.86
C ALA A 276 -21.05 -18.17 -18.44
N GLY A 277 -22.13 -17.94 -17.67
CA GLY A 277 -22.30 -18.48 -16.31
C GLY A 277 -22.07 -17.48 -15.19
N TRP A 278 -21.56 -16.28 -15.49
CA TRP A 278 -21.49 -15.21 -14.51
C TRP A 278 -22.88 -14.62 -14.24
N SER A 279 -23.21 -14.49 -12.95
CA SER A 279 -24.48 -13.92 -12.47
C SER A 279 -24.29 -12.73 -11.52
N GLY A 280 -23.04 -12.34 -11.26
CA GLY A 280 -22.70 -11.17 -10.44
C GLY A 280 -22.76 -9.88 -11.24
N GLU A 281 -22.18 -8.81 -10.68
CA GLU A 281 -22.15 -7.51 -11.32
C GLU A 281 -21.23 -7.51 -12.55
N VAL A 282 -21.65 -6.80 -13.60
CA VAL A 282 -20.84 -6.57 -14.81
C VAL A 282 -20.66 -5.08 -15.00
N GLY A 283 -19.41 -4.63 -15.08
CA GLY A 283 -19.07 -3.21 -15.16
C GLY A 283 -17.80 -2.89 -14.38
N PHE A 284 -17.73 -1.67 -13.84
CA PHE A 284 -16.68 -1.24 -12.92
C PHE A 284 -17.19 -1.20 -11.48
N VAL A 285 -16.28 -1.26 -10.51
CA VAL A 285 -16.63 -1.16 -9.08
C VAL A 285 -17.37 0.13 -8.73
N THR A 286 -17.14 1.21 -9.47
CA THR A 286 -17.87 2.47 -9.33
C THR A 286 -19.35 2.34 -9.69
N ASP A 287 -19.68 1.54 -10.72
CA ASP A 287 -21.06 1.30 -11.14
C ASP A 287 -21.80 0.48 -10.08
N ALA A 288 -21.13 -0.55 -9.55
CA ALA A 288 -21.68 -1.37 -8.48
C ALA A 288 -21.86 -0.57 -7.19
N LEU A 289 -20.91 0.31 -6.84
CA LEU A 289 -21.00 1.17 -5.66
C LEU A 289 -22.21 2.10 -5.77
N LEU A 290 -22.40 2.76 -6.91
CA LEU A 290 -23.59 3.59 -7.20
C LEU A 290 -24.90 2.82 -7.12
N GLY A 291 -24.94 1.59 -7.66
CA GLY A 291 -26.16 0.81 -7.75
C GLY A 291 -26.53 0.05 -6.47
N ARG A 292 -25.58 -0.20 -5.57
CA ARG A 292 -25.75 -1.12 -4.43
C ARG A 292 -25.49 -0.52 -3.06
N LEU A 293 -24.66 0.53 -2.95
CA LEU A 293 -24.38 1.14 -1.64
C LEU A 293 -25.53 2.07 -1.23
N ALA A 294 -26.13 1.80 -0.07
CA ALA A 294 -27.22 2.62 0.44
C ALA A 294 -26.73 4.03 0.84
N GLU A 295 -27.57 5.03 0.60
CA GLU A 295 -27.36 6.38 1.12
C GLU A 295 -27.79 6.49 2.60
N PRO A 296 -27.21 7.42 3.39
CA PRO A 296 -26.22 8.43 2.98
C PRO A 296 -24.77 7.93 3.10
N TRP A 297 -23.91 8.30 2.14
CA TRP A 297 -22.54 7.75 2.06
C TRP A 297 -21.58 8.32 3.13
N ASP A 298 -21.89 9.46 3.72
CA ASP A 298 -21.10 10.09 4.78
C ASP A 298 -21.18 9.34 6.13
N GLU A 299 -22.06 8.36 6.25
CA GLU A 299 -22.13 7.45 7.38
C GLU A 299 -21.07 6.34 7.35
N TYR A 300 -20.41 6.10 6.22
CA TYR A 300 -19.48 4.98 6.03
C TYR A 300 -18.01 5.35 6.24
N GLU A 301 -17.20 4.33 6.50
CA GLU A 301 -15.74 4.38 6.44
C GLU A 301 -15.26 3.58 5.22
N PHE A 302 -14.47 4.20 4.35
CA PHE A 302 -14.05 3.62 3.08
C PHE A 302 -12.59 3.19 3.11
N TYR A 303 -12.34 1.96 2.70
CA TYR A 303 -11.00 1.41 2.50
C TYR A 303 -10.89 0.86 1.10
N MET A 304 -9.88 1.28 0.33
CA MET A 304 -9.71 0.79 -1.02
C MET A 304 -8.27 0.50 -1.40
N ALA A 305 -8.06 -0.53 -2.21
CA ALA A 305 -6.73 -0.87 -2.69
C ALA A 305 -6.79 -1.45 -4.10
N GLY A 306 -5.81 -1.11 -4.94
CA GLY A 306 -5.72 -1.64 -6.29
C GLY A 306 -5.12 -0.67 -7.30
N PRO A 307 -5.43 -0.84 -8.60
CA PRO A 307 -4.85 -0.03 -9.66
C PRO A 307 -5.14 1.48 -9.48
N PRO A 308 -4.21 2.38 -9.87
CA PRO A 308 -4.36 3.82 -9.63
C PRO A 308 -5.61 4.39 -10.32
N VAL A 309 -5.94 3.87 -11.51
CA VAL A 309 -7.14 4.27 -12.26
C VAL A 309 -8.43 3.95 -11.49
N MET A 310 -8.50 2.79 -10.84
CA MET A 310 -9.64 2.43 -10.01
C MET A 310 -9.74 3.35 -8.78
N VAL A 311 -8.63 3.51 -8.04
CA VAL A 311 -8.61 4.35 -6.84
C VAL A 311 -9.01 5.79 -7.17
N GLN A 312 -8.47 6.36 -8.24
CA GLN A 312 -8.84 7.71 -8.70
C GLN A 312 -10.31 7.83 -9.11
N SER A 313 -10.86 6.79 -9.76
CA SER A 313 -12.27 6.79 -10.18
C SER A 313 -13.22 6.73 -8.99
N VAL A 314 -12.88 5.93 -7.97
CA VAL A 314 -13.65 5.86 -6.71
C VAL A 314 -13.53 7.18 -5.93
N LEU A 315 -12.34 7.76 -5.83
CA LEU A 315 -12.15 9.07 -5.16
C LEU A 315 -13.01 10.15 -5.81
N LYS A 316 -12.99 10.22 -7.15
CA LYS A 316 -13.83 11.16 -7.91
C LYS A 316 -15.32 10.91 -7.67
N LEU A 317 -15.74 9.65 -7.66
CA LEU A 317 -17.13 9.28 -7.38
C LEU A 317 -17.57 9.71 -5.98
N LEU A 318 -16.73 9.51 -4.96
CA LEU A 318 -17.03 9.95 -3.58
C LEU A 318 -17.09 11.48 -3.47
N GLU A 319 -16.28 12.21 -4.25
CA GLU A 319 -16.33 13.68 -4.31
C GLU A 319 -17.61 14.19 -4.97
N GLU A 320 -18.03 13.58 -6.09
CA GLU A 320 -19.18 14.01 -6.88
C GLU A 320 -20.52 13.60 -6.24
N GLU A 321 -20.63 12.34 -5.80
CA GLU A 321 -21.90 11.72 -5.38
C GLU A 321 -21.98 11.51 -3.86
N GLY A 322 -20.85 11.41 -3.16
CA GLY A 322 -20.81 11.08 -1.73
C GLY A 322 -21.31 12.18 -0.78
N ARG A 323 -21.60 13.39 -1.30
CA ARG A 323 -22.20 14.55 -0.60
C ARG A 323 -22.07 14.51 0.93
N GLY A 324 -20.88 14.84 1.45
CA GLY A 324 -20.62 14.87 2.90
C GLY A 324 -19.54 13.89 3.37
N VAL A 325 -19.14 12.93 2.53
CA VAL A 325 -17.97 12.08 2.79
C VAL A 325 -16.73 12.96 2.96
N SER A 326 -16.21 13.01 4.18
CA SER A 326 -14.95 13.68 4.48
C SER A 326 -13.77 12.86 3.96
N ILE A 327 -12.71 13.52 3.49
CA ILE A 327 -11.45 12.85 3.12
C ILE A 327 -10.85 12.04 4.28
N THR A 328 -11.16 12.41 5.53
CA THR A 328 -10.73 11.67 6.71
C THR A 328 -11.39 10.29 6.83
N GLN A 329 -12.45 10.03 6.05
CA GLN A 329 -13.21 8.78 6.00
C GLN A 329 -12.70 7.80 4.94
N VAL A 330 -11.72 8.24 4.15
CA VAL A 330 -11.31 7.56 2.93
C VAL A 330 -9.84 7.19 3.08
N HIS A 331 -9.60 5.89 3.08
CA HIS A 331 -8.28 5.29 3.22
C HIS A 331 -7.98 4.49 1.97
N TYR A 332 -6.82 4.70 1.35
CA TYR A 332 -6.50 4.00 0.12
C TYR A 332 -5.04 3.63 -0.03
N ASP A 333 -4.80 2.54 -0.76
CA ASP A 333 -3.47 2.10 -1.19
C ASP A 333 -3.47 1.92 -2.72
N SER A 334 -2.77 2.82 -3.41
CA SER A 334 -2.70 2.84 -4.88
C SER A 334 -1.47 2.11 -5.40
N PHE A 335 -1.69 0.99 -6.09
CA PHE A 335 -0.62 0.12 -6.59
C PHE A 335 -0.09 0.66 -7.92
N GLY A 336 1.01 1.41 -7.90
CA GLY A 336 1.66 1.90 -9.12
C GLY A 336 2.90 1.10 -9.53
#